data_AF-A0A841KSB1-F1
#
_entry.id   AF-A0A841KSB1-F1
#
_cell.length_a   1.000
_cell.length_b   1.000
_cell.length_c   1.000
_cell.angle_alpha   90.00
_cell.angle_beta   90.00
_cell.angle_gamma   90.00
#
_symmetry.space_group_name_H-M   'P 1'
#
loop_
_entity.id
_entity.type
_entity.pdbx_description
1 polymer ?
#
loop_
_entity_poly.entity_id
_entity_poly.type
_entity_poly.pdbx_seq_one_letter_code
_entity_poly.pdbx_strand_id
1 'polypeptide(L)'
;MYRFKRRNYLVLSLVAVLCFISYLNYAINKYSLLETSSEFARYEEIKLTEVDLTDSELPQAETTDENPSLGDAQKPENDISLVDSTENKVEDMVSEASTTIASSITNSKTIKRSNYFIESRLNTTIERDKIVGLLNEMINNEMTDENNRKAANDQKLKLIDIMNKEKIIENLIKAKGFEEALVFITDNSVNVIVEAEKLTDSDMAKILDIVMRETKVPFDNIKILNKF
;
A
#
# COMPACT_ATOMS: atom_id res chain seq x y z
N MET A 1 -21.58 -54.09 2.94
CA MET A 1 -20.79 -54.25 4.18
C MET A 1 -19.32 -54.43 3.81
N TYR A 2 -18.54 -53.34 3.72
CA TYR A 2 -17.14 -53.40 3.23
C TYR A 2 -16.20 -54.00 4.28
N ARG A 3 -15.61 -55.17 3.99
CA ARG A 3 -14.58 -55.79 4.84
C ARG A 3 -13.18 -55.32 4.46
N PHE A 4 -12.82 -54.13 4.93
CA PHE A 4 -11.45 -53.64 4.84
C PHE A 4 -10.49 -54.56 5.62
N LYS A 5 -9.45 -55.07 4.94
CA LYS A 5 -8.35 -55.81 5.59
C LYS A 5 -7.61 -54.86 6.54
N ARG A 6 -7.12 -55.36 7.69
CA ARG A 6 -6.43 -54.57 8.74
C ARG A 6 -5.32 -53.65 8.19
N ARG A 7 -4.58 -54.09 7.16
CA ARG A 7 -3.55 -53.29 6.49
C ARG A 7 -4.09 -52.03 5.79
N ASN A 8 -5.32 -52.06 5.28
CA ASN A 8 -5.93 -50.93 4.58
C ASN A 8 -6.42 -49.85 5.57
N TYR A 9 -6.81 -50.24 6.79
CA TYR A 9 -7.14 -49.27 7.85
C TYR A 9 -5.93 -48.45 8.29
N LEU A 10 -4.73 -49.06 8.36
CA LEU A 10 -3.49 -48.32 8.69
C LEU A 10 -3.17 -47.25 7.65
N VAL A 11 -3.31 -47.57 6.36
CA VAL A 11 -3.10 -46.61 5.26
C VAL A 11 -4.14 -45.49 5.32
N LEU A 12 -5.42 -45.81 5.53
CA LEU A 12 -6.49 -44.82 5.58
C LEU A 12 -6.37 -43.90 6.82
N SER A 13 -5.93 -44.44 7.96
CA SER A 13 -5.59 -43.67 9.16
C SER A 13 -4.40 -42.73 8.92
N LEU A 14 -3.35 -43.19 8.25
CA LEU A 14 -2.18 -42.36 7.92
C LEU A 14 -2.57 -41.18 7.00
N VAL A 15 -3.41 -41.42 6.00
CA VAL A 15 -3.94 -40.35 5.13
C VAL A 15 -4.82 -39.37 5.93
N ALA A 16 -5.68 -39.86 6.82
CA ALA A 16 -6.52 -39.01 7.66
C ALA A 16 -5.70 -38.10 8.60
N VAL A 17 -4.63 -38.63 9.21
CA VAL A 17 -3.68 -37.84 10.02
C VAL A 17 -2.99 -36.77 9.17
N LEU A 18 -2.57 -37.10 7.94
CA LEU A 18 -1.89 -36.16 7.03
C LEU A 18 -2.84 -35.03 6.56
N CYS A 19 -4.11 -35.35 6.31
CA CYS A 19 -5.15 -34.34 6.06
C CYS A 19 -5.42 -33.46 7.30
N PHE A 20 -5.42 -34.03 8.50
CA PHE A 20 -5.65 -33.29 9.75
C PHE A 20 -4.49 -32.33 10.08
N ILE A 21 -3.24 -32.77 9.91
CA ILE A 21 -2.05 -31.92 10.05
C ILE A 21 -2.08 -30.78 9.00
N SER A 22 -2.43 -31.09 7.75
CA SER A 22 -2.59 -30.07 6.70
C SER A 22 -3.66 -29.04 7.05
N TYR A 23 -4.81 -29.48 7.60
CA TYR A 23 -5.89 -28.62 8.04
C TYR A 23 -5.49 -27.73 9.22
N LEU A 24 -4.80 -28.28 10.23
CA LEU A 24 -4.26 -27.53 11.36
C LEU A 24 -3.28 -26.45 10.91
N ASN A 25 -2.34 -26.77 10.03
CA ASN A 25 -1.37 -25.81 9.51
C ASN A 25 -2.06 -24.67 8.74
N TYR A 26 -3.05 -24.99 7.91
CA TYR A 26 -3.86 -23.99 7.20
C TYR A 26 -4.66 -23.10 8.17
N ALA A 27 -5.26 -23.69 9.21
CA ALA A 27 -6.06 -22.98 10.19
C ALA A 27 -5.20 -22.01 11.03
N ILE A 28 -4.06 -22.48 11.56
CA ILE A 28 -3.12 -21.66 12.34
C ILE A 28 -2.65 -20.45 11.53
N ASN A 29 -2.20 -20.68 10.29
CA ASN A 29 -1.76 -19.61 9.39
C ASN A 29 -2.86 -18.56 9.10
N LYS A 30 -4.14 -18.95 9.10
CA LYS A 30 -5.27 -18.03 8.93
C LYS A 30 -5.54 -17.20 10.18
N TYR A 31 -5.43 -17.78 11.38
CA TYR A 31 -5.72 -17.08 12.63
C TYR A 31 -4.67 -15.99 12.94
N SER A 32 -3.38 -16.28 12.76
CA SER A 32 -2.31 -15.29 13.02
C SER A 32 -2.43 -14.02 12.18
N LEU A 33 -2.89 -14.11 10.93
CA LEU A 33 -3.07 -12.95 10.04
C LEU A 33 -4.30 -12.09 10.43
N LEU A 34 -5.35 -12.71 10.96
CA LEU A 34 -6.54 -12.00 11.43
C LEU A 34 -6.27 -11.23 12.73
N GLU A 35 -5.43 -11.78 13.62
CA GLU A 35 -5.03 -11.13 14.86
C GLU A 35 -4.25 -9.83 14.58
N THR A 36 -3.16 -9.88 13.81
CA THR A 36 -2.35 -8.69 13.45
C THR A 36 -3.18 -7.58 12.80
N SER A 37 -4.08 -7.91 11.88
CA SER A 37 -4.92 -6.92 11.19
C SER A 37 -5.97 -6.28 12.11
N SER A 38 -6.56 -7.04 13.03
CA SER A 38 -7.52 -6.49 14.02
C SER A 38 -6.86 -5.65 15.10
N GLU A 39 -5.67 -6.03 15.57
CA GLU A 39 -4.85 -5.23 16.50
C GLU A 39 -4.42 -3.90 15.86
N PHE A 40 -4.00 -3.93 14.59
CA PHE A 40 -3.63 -2.74 13.83
C PHE A 40 -4.81 -1.76 13.69
N ALA A 41 -6.00 -2.26 13.35
CA ALA A 41 -7.22 -1.45 13.25
C ALA A 41 -7.57 -0.76 14.60
N ARG A 42 -7.46 -1.48 15.73
CA ARG A 42 -7.69 -0.88 17.05
C ARG A 42 -6.70 0.20 17.42
N TYR A 43 -5.43 0.04 17.04
CA TYR A 43 -4.43 1.08 17.26
C TYR A 43 -4.71 2.35 16.43
N GLU A 44 -5.19 2.19 15.20
CA GLU A 44 -5.61 3.31 14.34
C GLU A 44 -6.80 4.07 14.95
N GLU A 45 -7.81 3.37 15.48
CA GLU A 45 -8.93 3.98 16.24
C GLU A 45 -8.45 4.75 17.48
N ILE A 46 -7.54 4.17 18.27
CA ILE A 46 -6.99 4.81 19.48
C ILE A 46 -6.25 6.11 19.13
N LYS A 47 -5.40 6.09 18.09
CA LYS A 47 -4.69 7.31 17.64
C LYS A 47 -5.62 8.39 17.11
N LEU A 48 -6.66 8.02 16.36
CA LEU A 48 -7.66 8.99 15.90
C LEU A 48 -8.41 9.63 17.09
N THR A 49 -8.72 8.84 18.12
CA THR A 49 -9.37 9.32 19.35
C THR A 49 -8.44 10.20 20.19
N GLU A 50 -7.12 9.94 20.18
CA GLU A 50 -6.13 10.76 20.90
C GLU A 50 -5.97 12.16 20.28
N VAL A 51 -6.11 12.29 18.96
CA VAL A 51 -6.08 13.58 18.24
C VAL A 51 -7.33 14.44 18.56
N ASP A 52 -8.49 13.81 18.71
CA ASP A 52 -9.79 14.47 18.97
C ASP A 52 -9.89 15.08 20.39
N LEU A 53 -8.97 14.71 21.30
CA LEU A 53 -8.92 15.19 22.68
C LEU A 53 -8.11 16.49 22.87
N THR A 54 -7.46 17.01 21.82
CA THR A 54 -6.53 18.16 21.92
C THR A 54 -7.06 19.51 21.43
N ASP A 55 -8.12 19.57 20.62
CA ASP A 55 -8.66 20.85 20.10
C ASP A 55 -10.05 21.16 20.66
N SER A 56 -10.07 21.93 21.76
CA SER A 56 -11.27 22.54 22.33
C SER A 56 -11.18 24.07 22.40
N GLU A 57 -10.83 24.73 21.28
CA GLU A 57 -11.10 26.17 21.09
C GLU A 57 -11.66 26.49 19.69
N LEU A 58 -12.90 26.99 19.66
CA LEU A 58 -13.57 27.61 18.51
C LEU A 58 -13.04 29.06 18.32
N PRO A 59 -13.06 29.60 17.09
CA PRO A 59 -14.18 30.48 16.72
C PRO A 59 -14.72 30.33 15.28
N GLN A 60 -15.97 30.79 15.10
CA GLN A 60 -16.78 30.72 13.88
C GLN A 60 -16.51 31.87 12.89
N ALA A 61 -16.86 31.66 11.60
CA ALA A 61 -17.38 32.70 10.70
C ALA A 61 -18.17 32.07 9.52
N GLU A 62 -19.05 32.84 8.88
CA GLU A 62 -20.22 32.35 8.12
C GLU A 62 -20.06 32.33 6.57
N THR A 63 -20.99 31.60 5.92
CA THR A 63 -21.63 31.76 4.58
C THR A 63 -20.93 32.59 3.47
N THR A 64 -21.03 32.22 2.19
CA THR A 64 -22.28 32.37 1.38
C THR A 64 -22.16 31.64 0.02
N ASP A 65 -23.31 31.24 -0.53
CA ASP A 65 -23.50 30.68 -1.88
C ASP A 65 -22.98 31.59 -3.03
N GLU A 66 -22.68 31.00 -4.19
CA GLU A 66 -23.54 31.13 -5.39
C GLU A 66 -23.08 30.24 -6.56
N ASN A 67 -24.05 29.75 -7.33
CA ASN A 67 -23.90 28.97 -8.56
C ASN A 67 -24.65 29.72 -9.67
N PRO A 68 -24.15 29.75 -10.92
CA PRO A 68 -25.10 29.63 -12.02
C PRO A 68 -24.69 28.66 -13.14
N SER A 69 -25.72 28.19 -13.84
CA SER A 69 -25.72 27.20 -14.91
C SER A 69 -26.11 27.82 -16.26
N LEU A 70 -26.19 26.98 -17.31
CA LEU A 70 -26.65 27.22 -18.69
C LEU A 70 -25.66 27.99 -19.62
N GLY A 71 -25.61 27.74 -20.93
CA GLY A 71 -26.50 26.93 -21.79
C GLY A 71 -25.92 26.58 -23.18
N ASP A 72 -26.81 26.26 -24.13
CA ASP A 72 -26.61 25.38 -25.31
C ASP A 72 -26.46 26.10 -26.70
N ALA A 73 -26.12 25.32 -27.74
CA ALA A 73 -26.17 25.56 -29.20
C ALA A 73 -25.13 26.54 -29.82
N GLN A 74 -24.61 26.40 -31.05
CA GLN A 74 -25.25 25.95 -32.30
C GLN A 74 -24.22 25.68 -33.46
N LYS A 75 -24.64 25.01 -34.55
CA LYS A 75 -23.89 24.72 -35.81
C LYS A 75 -24.42 25.56 -37.00
N PRO A 76 -23.59 26.00 -37.98
CA PRO A 76 -23.72 25.57 -39.40
C PRO A 76 -22.34 25.41 -40.10
N GLU A 77 -22.03 24.40 -40.94
CA GLU A 77 -22.47 24.08 -42.33
C GLU A 77 -22.08 25.06 -43.44
N ASN A 78 -21.22 24.61 -44.38
CA ASN A 78 -21.32 24.82 -45.83
C ASN A 78 -20.33 23.93 -46.63
N ASP A 79 -20.65 23.68 -47.91
CA ASP A 79 -19.91 22.86 -48.90
C ASP A 79 -18.80 23.70 -49.64
N ILE A 80 -17.98 23.27 -50.61
CA ILE A 80 -18.10 22.22 -51.65
C ILE A 80 -16.75 21.60 -52.06
N SER A 81 -16.78 20.31 -52.45
CA SER A 81 -15.96 19.60 -53.47
C SER A 81 -14.45 19.89 -53.64
N LEU A 82 -13.63 18.82 -53.66
CA LEU A 82 -12.78 18.44 -54.81
C LEU A 82 -12.22 17.01 -54.58
N VAL A 83 -12.35 16.13 -55.57
CA VAL A 83 -11.74 14.78 -55.55
C VAL A 83 -10.48 14.81 -56.41
N ASP A 84 -9.33 14.63 -55.79
CA ASP A 84 -8.14 14.10 -56.47
C ASP A 84 -7.50 13.03 -55.57
N SER A 85 -7.01 11.95 -56.17
CA SER A 85 -6.65 10.71 -55.47
C SER A 85 -5.20 10.33 -55.68
N THR A 86 -4.29 10.93 -54.91
CA THR A 86 -2.93 10.41 -54.72
C THR A 86 -2.44 10.59 -53.28
N GLU A 87 -2.11 9.46 -52.66
CA GLU A 87 -1.06 9.30 -51.64
C GLU A 87 -1.13 10.18 -50.36
N ASN A 88 -2.05 9.85 -49.45
CA ASN A 88 -1.70 9.92 -48.02
C ASN A 88 -2.34 8.83 -47.13
N LYS A 89 -2.29 7.56 -47.54
CA LYS A 89 -2.75 6.43 -46.72
C LYS A 89 -1.64 5.80 -45.86
N VAL A 90 -0.45 6.40 -45.84
CA VAL A 90 0.74 5.86 -45.15
C VAL A 90 0.98 6.57 -43.82
N GLU A 91 0.76 7.88 -43.75
CA GLU A 91 0.92 8.63 -42.49
C GLU A 91 -0.14 8.24 -41.44
N ASP A 92 -1.40 8.04 -41.83
CA ASP A 92 -2.45 7.58 -40.91
C ASP A 92 -2.16 6.19 -40.34
N MET A 93 -1.75 5.21 -41.16
CA MET A 93 -1.38 3.88 -40.67
C MET A 93 -0.14 3.89 -39.78
N VAL A 94 0.82 4.79 -40.02
CA VAL A 94 1.99 4.97 -39.14
C VAL A 94 1.60 5.69 -37.84
N SER A 95 0.63 6.61 -37.88
CA SER A 95 0.06 7.28 -36.71
C SER A 95 -0.73 6.30 -35.81
N GLU A 96 -1.62 5.48 -36.39
CA GLU A 96 -2.36 4.44 -35.66
C GLU A 96 -1.43 3.34 -35.13
N ALA A 97 -0.43 2.91 -35.91
CA ALA A 97 0.55 1.93 -35.44
C ALA A 97 1.43 2.50 -34.31
N SER A 98 1.92 3.74 -34.43
CA SER A 98 2.75 4.36 -33.40
C SER A 98 1.98 4.65 -32.11
N THR A 99 0.71 5.06 -32.17
CA THR A 99 -0.17 5.22 -31.00
C THR A 99 -0.55 3.88 -30.36
N THR A 100 -0.76 2.82 -31.15
CA THR A 100 -0.99 1.44 -30.64
C THR A 100 0.26 0.85 -29.98
N ILE A 101 1.44 1.11 -30.55
CA ILE A 101 2.72 0.70 -29.97
C ILE A 101 3.04 1.52 -28.71
N ALA A 102 2.80 2.85 -28.72
CA ALA A 102 3.00 3.69 -27.56
C ALA A 102 2.08 3.31 -26.39
N SER A 103 0.80 3.03 -26.64
CA SER A 103 -0.16 2.62 -25.61
C SER A 103 0.15 1.22 -25.03
N SER A 104 0.52 0.25 -25.87
CA SER A 104 0.93 -1.09 -25.39
C SER A 104 2.26 -1.06 -24.61
N ILE A 105 3.25 -0.27 -25.05
CA ILE A 105 4.48 -0.03 -24.28
C ILE A 105 4.18 0.68 -22.95
N THR A 106 3.32 1.72 -22.97
CA THR A 106 2.92 2.47 -21.76
C THR A 106 2.23 1.55 -20.76
N ASN A 107 1.24 0.76 -21.17
CA ASN A 107 0.63 -0.26 -20.30
C ASN A 107 1.67 -1.23 -19.74
N SER A 108 2.62 -1.70 -20.54
CA SER A 108 3.68 -2.59 -20.05
C SER A 108 4.63 -1.91 -19.05
N LYS A 109 4.89 -0.61 -19.19
CA LYS A 109 5.71 0.18 -18.24
C LYS A 109 4.93 0.40 -16.94
N THR A 110 3.68 0.88 -17.01
CA THR A 110 2.80 1.09 -15.84
C THR A 110 2.54 -0.20 -15.07
N ILE A 111 2.27 -1.33 -15.73
CA ILE A 111 2.14 -2.63 -15.05
C ILE A 111 3.43 -2.99 -14.31
N LYS A 112 4.62 -2.76 -14.90
CA LYS A 112 5.90 -3.00 -14.22
C LYS A 112 6.18 -2.02 -13.08
N ARG A 113 5.76 -0.75 -13.19
CA ARG A 113 5.90 0.24 -12.11
C ARG A 113 5.07 -0.18 -10.90
N SER A 114 3.76 -0.38 -11.12
CA SER A 114 2.80 -0.85 -10.12
C SER A 114 3.27 -2.16 -9.47
N ASN A 115 3.72 -3.16 -10.25
CA ASN A 115 4.15 -4.44 -9.71
C ASN A 115 5.31 -4.33 -8.72
N TYR A 116 6.24 -3.39 -8.88
CA TYR A 116 7.33 -3.19 -7.90
C TYR A 116 6.81 -2.72 -6.54
N PHE A 117 5.92 -1.73 -6.51
CA PHE A 117 5.35 -1.23 -5.26
C PHE A 117 4.44 -2.27 -4.61
N ILE A 118 3.63 -2.99 -5.40
CA ILE A 118 2.78 -4.09 -4.91
C ILE A 118 3.63 -5.23 -4.32
N GLU A 119 4.67 -5.69 -5.04
CA GLU A 119 5.58 -6.74 -4.56
C GLU A 119 6.36 -6.30 -3.31
N SER A 120 6.88 -5.07 -3.29
CA SER A 120 7.61 -4.55 -2.13
C SER A 120 6.70 -4.39 -0.91
N ARG A 121 5.46 -3.92 -1.09
CA ARG A 121 4.46 -3.82 -0.03
C ARG A 121 4.07 -5.21 0.50
N LEU A 122 3.85 -6.19 -0.39
CA LEU A 122 3.56 -7.57 -0.02
C LEU A 122 4.69 -8.22 0.78
N ASN A 123 5.93 -8.11 0.30
CA ASN A 123 7.11 -8.64 0.99
C ASN A 123 7.27 -8.01 2.38
N THR A 124 7.08 -6.69 2.47
CA THR A 124 7.13 -5.93 3.73
C THR A 124 6.05 -6.40 4.72
N THR A 125 4.82 -6.63 4.27
CA THR A 125 3.74 -7.19 5.10
C THR A 125 4.10 -8.59 5.60
N ILE A 126 4.58 -9.48 4.71
CA ILE A 126 4.99 -10.85 5.07
C ILE A 126 6.13 -10.85 6.11
N GLU A 127 7.08 -9.92 6.02
CA GLU A 127 8.14 -9.75 7.01
C GLU A 127 7.60 -9.25 8.36
N ARG A 128 6.69 -8.28 8.34
CA ARG A 128 6.05 -7.74 9.55
C ARG A 128 5.19 -8.78 10.26
N ASP A 129 4.42 -9.57 9.52
CA ASP A 129 3.62 -10.67 10.08
C ASP A 129 4.50 -11.71 10.78
N LYS A 130 5.68 -12.03 10.22
CA LYS A 130 6.66 -12.92 10.88
C LYS A 130 7.24 -12.30 12.15
N ILE A 131 7.57 -11.01 12.15
CA ILE A 131 8.10 -10.31 13.32
C ILE A 131 7.04 -10.24 14.42
N VAL A 132 5.80 -9.87 14.09
CA VAL A 132 4.67 -9.86 15.05
C VAL A 132 4.39 -11.26 15.57
N GLY A 133 4.44 -12.29 14.72
CA GLY A 133 4.32 -13.69 15.14
C GLY A 133 5.38 -14.11 16.16
N LEU A 134 6.66 -13.79 15.90
CA LEU A 134 7.77 -14.07 16.83
C LEU A 134 7.61 -13.31 18.16
N LEU A 135 7.23 -12.03 18.11
CA LEU A 135 6.99 -11.23 19.31
C LEU A 135 5.81 -11.80 20.11
N ASN A 136 4.71 -12.18 19.46
CA ASN A 136 3.57 -12.83 20.11
C ASN A 136 3.96 -14.19 20.73
N GLU A 137 4.82 -14.98 20.08
CA GLU A 137 5.37 -16.23 20.65
C GLU A 137 6.15 -15.95 21.95
N MET A 138 7.04 -14.95 21.93
CA MET A 138 7.78 -14.53 23.13
C MET A 138 6.84 -14.00 24.24
N ILE A 139 5.79 -13.25 23.87
CA ILE A 139 4.81 -12.67 24.81
C ILE A 139 3.92 -13.76 25.44
N ASN A 140 3.53 -14.78 24.68
CA ASN A 140 2.60 -15.82 25.12
C ASN A 140 3.29 -17.04 25.74
N ASN A 141 4.58 -17.25 25.52
CA ASN A 141 5.33 -18.36 26.11
C ASN A 141 5.49 -18.18 27.63
N GLU A 142 5.00 -19.15 28.42
CA GLU A 142 5.07 -19.13 29.89
C GLU A 142 6.52 -19.15 30.41
N MET A 143 7.46 -19.71 29.66
CA MET A 143 8.88 -19.80 30.02
C MET A 143 9.67 -18.49 29.79
N THR A 144 9.06 -17.47 29.17
CA THR A 144 9.72 -16.17 28.96
C THR A 144 9.76 -15.36 30.27
N ASP A 145 10.94 -14.90 30.69
CA ASP A 145 11.07 -14.00 31.85
C ASP A 145 10.25 -12.71 31.65
N GLU A 146 9.71 -12.15 32.74
CA GLU A 146 8.87 -10.94 32.70
C GLU A 146 9.54 -9.76 31.99
N ASN A 147 10.85 -9.56 32.21
CA ASN A 147 11.64 -8.53 31.51
C ASN A 147 11.66 -8.73 29.99
N ASN A 148 11.83 -9.97 29.54
CA ASN A 148 11.85 -10.32 28.12
C ASN A 148 10.44 -10.20 27.51
N ARG A 149 9.42 -10.57 28.26
CA ARG A 149 7.99 -10.41 27.89
C ARG A 149 7.61 -8.95 27.75
N LYS A 150 8.07 -8.07 28.65
CA LYS A 150 7.89 -6.62 28.55
C LYS A 150 8.63 -6.06 27.34
N ALA A 151 9.90 -6.42 27.15
CA ALA A 151 10.68 -5.97 26.00
C ALA A 151 10.03 -6.37 24.66
N ALA A 152 9.48 -7.58 24.55
CA ALA A 152 8.74 -8.02 23.37
C ALA A 152 7.46 -7.20 23.12
N ASN A 153 6.71 -6.86 24.18
CA ASN A 153 5.55 -5.96 24.07
C ASN A 153 5.97 -4.54 23.64
N ASP A 154 7.02 -3.97 24.25
CA ASP A 154 7.53 -2.64 23.89
C ASP A 154 7.97 -2.60 22.41
N GLN A 155 8.63 -3.66 21.91
CA GLN A 155 9.01 -3.81 20.50
C GLN A 155 7.79 -3.97 19.57
N LYS A 156 6.76 -4.74 19.98
CA LYS A 156 5.51 -4.90 19.21
C LYS A 156 4.81 -3.56 19.05
N LEU A 157 4.68 -2.78 20.13
CA LEU A 157 4.08 -1.44 20.10
C LEU A 157 4.89 -0.46 19.24
N LYS A 158 6.23 -0.51 19.32
CA LYS A 158 7.12 0.30 18.48
C LYS A 158 6.96 -0.02 16.98
N LEU A 159 6.85 -1.30 16.63
CA LEU A 159 6.61 -1.73 15.25
C LEU A 159 5.26 -1.23 14.73
N ILE A 160 4.21 -1.32 15.54
CA ILE A 160 2.87 -0.82 15.19
C ILE A 160 2.89 0.72 15.00
N ASP A 161 3.58 1.47 15.86
CA ASP A 161 3.76 2.92 15.70
C ASP A 161 4.46 3.28 14.39
N ILE A 162 5.55 2.57 14.06
CA ILE A 162 6.30 2.70 12.80
C ILE A 162 5.38 2.44 11.59
N MET A 163 4.66 1.31 11.58
CA MET A 163 3.76 0.95 10.47
C MET A 163 2.67 1.99 10.23
N ASN A 164 2.15 2.60 11.30
CA ASN A 164 1.14 3.65 11.20
C ASN A 164 1.74 4.96 10.67
N LYS A 165 2.93 5.36 11.14
CA LYS A 165 3.63 6.55 10.63
C LYS A 165 3.95 6.43 9.15
N GLU A 166 4.44 5.28 8.70
CA GLU A 166 4.66 5.00 7.28
C GLU A 166 3.36 5.14 6.47
N LYS A 167 2.27 4.47 6.89
CA LYS A 167 0.95 4.54 6.24
C LYS A 167 0.45 5.99 6.12
N ILE A 168 0.58 6.79 7.18
CA ILE A 168 0.19 8.21 7.20
C ILE A 168 1.03 9.01 6.19
N ILE A 169 2.36 8.84 6.20
CA ILE A 169 3.27 9.56 5.30
C ILE A 169 3.02 9.15 3.85
N GLU A 170 2.84 7.87 3.55
CA GLU A 170 2.48 7.39 2.20
C GLU A 170 1.18 8.03 1.70
N ASN A 171 0.13 8.05 2.53
CA ASN A 171 -1.15 8.69 2.20
C ASN A 171 -0.99 10.21 1.97
N LEU A 172 -0.21 10.90 2.81
CA LEU A 172 0.07 12.32 2.66
C LEU A 172 0.88 12.64 1.40
N ILE A 173 1.85 11.80 1.04
CA ILE A 173 2.60 11.92 -0.21
C ILE A 173 1.65 11.71 -1.39
N LYS A 174 0.85 10.64 -1.40
CA LYS A 174 -0.13 10.40 -2.48
C LYS A 174 -1.14 11.56 -2.64
N ALA A 175 -1.59 12.15 -1.52
CA ALA A 175 -2.44 13.34 -1.52
C ALA A 175 -1.78 14.62 -2.10
N LYS A 176 -0.45 14.66 -2.25
CA LYS A 176 0.27 15.75 -2.96
C LYS A 176 0.37 15.54 -4.48
N GLY A 177 -0.12 14.42 -5.01
CA GLY A 177 -0.17 14.14 -6.45
C GLY A 177 0.86 13.13 -6.96
N PHE A 178 1.49 12.34 -6.08
CA PHE A 178 2.29 11.19 -6.49
C PHE A 178 1.41 9.93 -6.59
N GLU A 179 1.61 9.11 -7.62
CA GLU A 179 0.72 7.97 -7.91
C GLU A 179 0.85 6.85 -6.87
N GLU A 180 2.08 6.49 -6.51
CA GLU A 180 2.39 5.55 -5.42
C GLU A 180 3.65 5.99 -4.65
N ALA A 181 3.66 5.70 -3.35
CA ALA A 181 4.76 5.96 -2.46
C ALA A 181 4.90 4.80 -1.45
N LEU A 182 6.14 4.51 -1.06
CA LEU A 182 6.48 3.48 -0.07
C LEU A 182 7.49 4.06 0.91
N VAL A 183 7.21 3.94 2.21
CA VAL A 183 8.04 4.53 3.28
C VAL A 183 8.55 3.43 4.19
N PHE A 184 9.85 3.47 4.47
CA PHE A 184 10.51 2.59 5.42
C PHE A 184 11.13 3.42 6.54
N ILE A 185 10.56 3.35 7.73
CA ILE A 185 11.12 3.96 8.94
C ILE A 185 11.94 2.92 9.69
N THR A 186 13.20 3.25 9.92
CA THR A 186 14.13 2.50 10.78
C THR A 186 14.54 3.38 11.96
N ASP A 187 15.12 2.76 13.00
CA ASP A 187 15.57 3.46 14.21
C ASP A 187 16.52 4.65 13.96
N ASN A 188 17.22 4.66 12.83
CA ASN A 188 18.23 5.68 12.50
C ASN A 188 17.96 6.43 11.18
N SER A 189 17.03 5.98 10.34
CA SER A 189 16.79 6.59 9.02
C SER A 189 15.37 6.36 8.50
N VAL A 190 14.89 7.32 7.71
CA VAL A 190 13.63 7.20 6.95
C VAL A 190 13.96 7.15 5.48
N ASN A 191 13.54 6.10 4.79
CA ASN A 191 13.75 5.93 3.36
C ASN A 191 12.39 6.02 2.67
N VAL A 192 12.24 6.97 1.75
CA VAL A 192 11.00 7.19 0.99
C VAL A 192 11.27 6.87 -0.47
N ILE A 193 10.45 6.00 -1.06
CA ILE A 193 10.51 5.63 -2.47
C ILE A 193 9.22 6.10 -3.12
N VAL A 194 9.33 6.90 -4.18
CA VAL A 194 8.18 7.50 -4.88
C VAL A 194 8.18 7.11 -6.35
N GLU A 195 7.00 6.83 -6.90
CA GLU A 195 6.80 6.61 -8.34
C GLU A 195 6.91 7.94 -9.10
N ALA A 196 8.05 8.18 -9.73
CA ALA A 196 8.34 9.42 -10.46
C ALA A 196 9.58 9.26 -11.38
N GLU A 197 9.44 9.63 -12.66
CA GLU A 197 10.55 9.57 -13.62
C GLU A 197 11.68 10.54 -13.25
N LYS A 198 11.30 11.70 -12.68
CA LYS A 198 12.18 12.71 -12.10
C LYS A 198 11.48 13.33 -10.90
N LEU A 199 12.22 13.54 -9.81
CA LEU A 199 11.81 14.45 -8.74
C LEU A 199 12.39 15.83 -9.02
N THR A 200 11.58 16.88 -8.88
CA THR A 200 12.09 18.26 -8.84
C THR A 200 12.49 18.63 -7.40
N ASP A 201 13.30 19.67 -7.24
CA ASP A 201 13.66 20.19 -5.91
C ASP A 201 12.41 20.60 -5.10
N SER A 202 11.36 21.09 -5.78
CA SER A 202 10.07 21.41 -5.18
C SER A 202 9.36 20.15 -4.66
N ASP A 203 9.42 19.04 -5.40
CA ASP A 203 8.80 17.77 -5.02
C ASP A 203 9.54 17.10 -3.87
N MET A 204 10.87 17.13 -3.89
CA MET A 204 11.70 16.73 -2.75
C MET A 204 11.37 17.55 -1.50
N ALA A 205 11.24 18.87 -1.61
CA ALA A 205 10.89 19.73 -0.48
C ALA A 205 9.50 19.41 0.10
N LYS A 206 8.49 19.13 -0.74
CA LYS A 206 7.14 18.71 -0.29
C LYS A 206 7.18 17.38 0.47
N ILE A 207 7.87 16.38 -0.07
CA ILE A 207 8.02 15.06 0.57
C ILE A 207 8.77 15.21 1.89
N LEU A 208 9.85 15.98 1.90
CA LEU A 208 10.68 16.21 3.08
C LEU A 208 9.91 16.89 4.21
N ASP A 209 9.13 17.95 3.93
CA ASP A 209 8.28 18.63 4.91
C ASP A 209 7.33 17.66 5.61
N ILE A 210 6.65 16.80 4.83
CA ILE A 210 5.75 15.77 5.35
C ILE A 210 6.53 14.82 6.27
N VAL A 211 7.64 14.25 5.80
CA VAL A 211 8.41 13.27 6.59
C VAL A 211 8.93 13.90 7.88
N MET A 212 9.49 15.11 7.84
CA MET A 212 10.00 15.79 9.03
C MET A 212 8.89 16.10 10.04
N ARG A 213 7.71 16.55 9.59
CA ARG A 213 6.58 16.85 10.48
C ARG A 213 6.04 15.60 11.17
N GLU A 214 5.79 14.52 10.43
CA GLU A 214 5.19 13.30 10.99
C GLU A 214 6.17 12.44 11.81
N THR A 215 7.46 12.44 11.46
CA THR A 215 8.47 11.59 12.14
C THR A 215 9.31 12.30 13.18
N LYS A 216 9.42 13.64 13.11
CA LYS A 216 10.35 14.47 13.92
C LYS A 216 11.84 14.08 13.76
N VAL A 217 12.18 13.38 12.68
CA VAL A 217 13.55 12.97 12.33
C VAL A 217 14.28 14.11 11.61
N PRO A 218 15.56 14.38 11.91
CA PRO A 218 16.33 15.41 11.22
C PRO A 218 16.57 15.08 9.73
N PHE A 219 16.72 16.12 8.91
CA PHE A 219 16.99 16.03 7.46
C PHE A 219 18.05 15.00 7.09
N ASP A 220 19.19 14.99 7.79
CA ASP A 220 20.37 14.15 7.50
C ASP A 220 20.06 12.64 7.50
N ASN A 221 18.99 12.23 8.18
CA ASN A 221 18.55 10.85 8.30
C ASN A 221 17.42 10.47 7.31
N ILE A 222 16.96 11.40 6.49
CA ILE A 222 15.88 11.20 5.50
C ILE A 222 16.49 11.01 4.11
N LYS A 223 16.15 9.91 3.45
CA LYS A 223 16.58 9.59 2.08
C LYS A 223 15.36 9.47 1.17
N ILE A 224 15.29 10.31 0.16
CA ILE A 224 14.23 10.29 -0.86
C ILE A 224 14.82 9.67 -2.13
N LEU A 225 14.13 8.66 -2.66
CA LEU A 225 14.50 7.92 -3.86
C LEU A 225 13.32 7.95 -4.84
N ASN A 226 13.61 8.13 -6.13
CA ASN A 226 12.61 8.00 -7.18
C ASN A 226 12.75 6.66 -7.90
N LYS A 227 11.64 6.18 -8.46
CA LYS A 227 11.59 4.93 -9.23
C LYS A 227 10.75 5.11 -10.51
N PHE A 228 11.36 4.72 -11.63
CA PHE A 228 10.83 4.57 -13.01
C PHE A 228 10.52 5.81 -13.84
#